data_AF-A0A526Z501-F1
#
_entry.id   AF-A0A526Z501-F1
#
_cell.length_a   1.000
_cell.length_b   1.000
_cell.length_c   1.000
_cell.angle_alpha   90.00
_cell.angle_beta   90.00
_cell.angle_gamma   90.00
#
_symmetry.space_group_name_H-M   'P 1'
#
loop_
_entity.id
_entity.type
_entity.pdbx_description
1 polymer ?
#
loop_
_entity_poly.entity_id
_entity_poly.type
_entity_poly.pdbx_seq_one_letter_code
_entity_poly.pdbx_strand_id
1 'polypeptide(L)'
;MVLERFADYKPVKEAPSGFAGSREAYVDEVRFMVIPDTAAAETALFAGELDVLPDLESSRAEEAKSRGMTVLSTQGLSWTVILLQTKDPLLSNVKIREALAHAADINQIAAASTSG
;
A
#
# COMPACT_ATOMS: atom_id res chain seq x y z
N MET A 1 0.57 1.16 18.73
CA MET A 1 1.42 2.34 19.06
C MET A 1 0.54 3.58 18.99
N VAL A 2 0.64 4.53 19.91
CA VAL A 2 -0.15 5.76 19.91
C VAL A 2 0.81 6.95 19.80
N LEU A 3 0.46 7.92 18.95
CA LEU A 3 1.13 9.21 18.86
C LEU A 3 0.14 10.29 19.26
N GLU A 4 0.59 11.24 20.07
CA GLU A 4 -0.18 12.42 20.48
C GLU A 4 0.22 13.64 19.66
N ARG A 5 -0.71 14.57 19.48
CA ARG A 5 -0.46 15.86 18.83
C ARG A 5 0.61 16.64 19.58
N PHE A 6 1.65 17.07 18.87
CA PHE A 6 2.66 17.97 19.43
C PHE A 6 2.15 19.41 19.46
N ALA A 7 1.80 19.92 20.65
CA ALA A 7 1.17 21.23 20.83
C ALA A 7 2.01 22.41 20.33
N ASP A 8 3.34 22.31 20.39
CA ASP A 8 4.25 23.38 19.96
C ASP A 8 4.58 23.32 18.45
N TYR A 9 3.99 22.38 17.70
CA TYR A 9 4.17 22.32 16.25
C TYR A 9 3.57 23.56 15.57
N LYS A 10 4.38 24.24 14.76
CA LYS A 10 3.96 25.43 14.02
C LYS A 10 3.91 25.12 12.53
N PRO A 11 2.73 24.86 11.94
CA PRO A 11 2.61 24.62 10.51
C PRO A 11 2.95 25.88 9.71
N VAL A 12 3.50 25.68 8.52
CA VAL A 12 3.69 26.75 7.53
C VAL A 12 2.35 27.14 6.90
N LYS A 13 2.25 28.34 6.30
CA LYS A 13 0.96 28.89 5.82
C LYS A 13 0.57 28.40 4.44
N GLU A 14 1.53 27.92 3.67
CA GLU A 14 1.34 27.42 2.32
C GLU A 14 0.44 26.18 2.33
N ALA A 15 -0.44 26.07 1.34
CA ALA A 15 -1.35 24.93 1.23
C ALA A 15 -0.59 23.60 1.14
N PRO A 16 -1.11 22.51 1.75
CA PRO A 16 -0.49 21.20 1.66
C PRO A 16 -0.49 20.68 0.21
N SER A 17 0.65 20.15 -0.23
CA SER A 17 0.80 19.49 -1.54
C SER A 17 0.96 17.97 -1.44
N GLY A 18 0.93 17.42 -0.23
CA GLY A 18 1.31 16.03 0.07
C GLY A 18 2.81 15.84 0.32
N PHE A 19 3.67 16.60 -0.36
CA PHE A 19 5.13 16.57 -0.15
C PHE A 19 5.64 17.72 0.72
N ALA A 20 4.99 18.87 0.67
CA ALA A 20 5.35 20.09 1.41
C ALA A 20 4.09 20.90 1.79
N GLY A 21 4.29 22.08 2.35
CA GLY A 21 3.22 22.96 2.84
C GLY A 21 2.81 22.64 4.29
N SER A 22 1.66 23.18 4.68
CA SER A 22 1.10 23.00 6.03
C SER A 22 0.96 21.52 6.38
N ARG A 23 1.43 21.13 7.58
CA ARG A 23 1.17 19.83 8.19
C ARG A 23 0.40 20.00 9.49
N GLU A 24 -0.61 20.85 9.43
CA GLU A 24 -1.51 21.06 10.56
C GLU A 24 -2.10 19.72 11.00
N ALA A 25 -1.93 19.40 12.29
CA ALA A 25 -2.54 18.22 12.88
C ALA A 25 -4.02 18.54 13.14
N TYR A 26 -4.94 17.69 12.68
CA TYR A 26 -6.37 17.89 12.89
C TYR A 26 -6.95 17.03 14.02
N VAL A 27 -6.23 15.99 14.43
CA VAL A 27 -6.61 15.05 15.49
C VAL A 27 -5.64 15.12 16.67
N ASP A 28 -6.12 14.74 17.84
CA ASP A 28 -5.32 14.78 19.07
C ASP A 28 -4.44 13.55 19.24
N GLU A 29 -4.88 12.41 18.69
CA GLU A 29 -4.15 11.15 18.76
C GLU A 29 -4.26 10.39 17.43
N VAL A 30 -3.23 9.61 17.14
CA VAL A 30 -3.23 8.61 16.06
C VAL A 30 -2.77 7.28 16.64
N ARG A 31 -3.60 6.25 16.50
CA ARG A 31 -3.29 4.89 16.95
C ARG A 31 -2.95 4.00 15.75
N PHE A 32 -1.71 3.54 15.71
CA PHE A 32 -1.24 2.54 14.77
C PHE A 32 -1.55 1.14 15.31
N MET A 33 -2.47 0.46 14.63
CA MET A 33 -2.84 -0.93 14.87
C MET A 33 -2.09 -1.83 13.89
N VAL A 34 -1.36 -2.81 14.41
CA VAL A 34 -0.64 -3.79 13.58
C VAL A 34 -1.54 -5.00 13.41
N ILE A 35 -2.09 -5.18 12.21
CA ILE A 35 -2.90 -6.34 11.84
C ILE A 35 -2.18 -6.99 10.65
N PRO A 36 -1.41 -8.07 10.88
CA PRO A 36 -0.56 -8.67 9.84
C PRO A 36 -1.33 -9.31 8.69
N ASP A 37 -2.57 -9.72 8.94
CA ASP A 37 -3.44 -10.33 7.94
C ASP A 37 -4.31 -9.27 7.26
N THR A 38 -4.16 -9.14 5.94
CA THR A 38 -4.88 -8.14 5.15
C THR A 38 -6.40 -8.31 5.24
N ALA A 39 -6.91 -9.54 5.16
CA ALA A 39 -8.35 -9.79 5.18
C ALA A 39 -8.98 -9.44 6.54
N ALA A 40 -8.27 -9.70 7.64
CA ALA A 40 -8.68 -9.27 8.97
C ALA A 40 -8.68 -7.74 9.09
N ALA A 41 -7.69 -7.05 8.53
CA ALA A 41 -7.63 -5.59 8.53
C ALA A 41 -8.76 -4.95 7.71
N GLU A 42 -9.09 -5.51 6.54
CA GLU A 42 -10.24 -5.10 5.73
C GLU A 42 -11.57 -5.31 6.47
N THR A 43 -11.71 -6.44 7.16
CA THR A 43 -12.89 -6.72 7.97
C THR A 43 -13.04 -5.71 9.10
N ALA A 44 -11.95 -5.37 9.79
CA ALA A 44 -11.93 -4.35 10.83
C ALA A 44 -12.28 -2.95 10.29
N LEU A 45 -11.77 -2.58 9.11
CA LEU A 45 -12.17 -1.36 8.40
C LEU A 45 -13.68 -1.36 8.11
N PHE A 46 -14.22 -2.44 7.55
CA PHE A 46 -15.65 -2.54 7.23
C PHE A 46 -16.55 -2.61 8.46
N ALA A 47 -16.02 -3.04 9.62
CA ALA A 47 -16.70 -3.01 10.90
C ALA A 47 -16.63 -1.63 11.59
N GLY A 48 -15.83 -0.68 11.06
CA GLY A 48 -15.62 0.63 11.66
C GLY A 48 -14.63 0.63 12.84
N GLU A 49 -13.82 -0.42 12.97
CA GLU A 49 -12.76 -0.52 13.98
C GLU A 49 -11.46 0.17 13.53
N LEU A 50 -11.32 0.43 12.23
CA LEU A 50 -10.25 1.23 11.63
C LEU A 50 -10.85 2.40 10.86
N ASP A 51 -10.24 3.57 10.98
CA ASP A 51 -10.62 4.76 10.20
C ASP A 51 -9.87 4.84 8.86
N VAL A 52 -8.66 4.28 8.81
CA VAL A 52 -7.76 4.32 7.65
C VAL A 52 -7.05 2.97 7.51
N LEU A 53 -7.07 2.42 6.30
CA LEU A 53 -6.35 1.19 5.96
C LEU A 53 -5.42 1.46 4.77
N PRO A 54 -4.09 1.40 4.95
CA PRO A 54 -3.17 1.33 3.82
C PRO A 54 -3.31 -0.03 3.12
N ASP A 55 -2.98 -0.08 1.83
CA ASP A 55 -2.85 -1.32 1.05
C ASP A 55 -4.13 -2.18 0.94
N LEU A 56 -5.29 -1.54 0.77
CA LEU A 56 -6.54 -2.22 0.41
C LEU A 56 -6.36 -3.02 -0.90
N GLU A 57 -6.81 -4.29 -0.92
CA GLU A 57 -6.81 -5.10 -2.13
C GLU A 57 -7.58 -4.41 -3.27
N SER A 58 -7.02 -4.41 -4.48
CA SER A 58 -7.63 -3.77 -5.66
C SER A 58 -9.05 -4.29 -5.92
N SER A 59 -9.25 -5.59 -5.69
CA SER A 59 -10.53 -6.29 -5.81
C SER A 59 -11.61 -5.81 -4.80
N ARG A 60 -11.20 -5.17 -3.70
CA ARG A 60 -12.09 -4.65 -2.64
C ARG A 60 -12.44 -3.18 -2.78
N ALA A 61 -11.80 -2.47 -3.72
CA ALA A 61 -11.99 -1.03 -3.88
C ALA A 61 -13.45 -0.63 -4.15
N GLU A 62 -14.15 -1.35 -5.04
CA GLU A 62 -15.55 -1.07 -5.35
C GLU A 62 -16.49 -1.38 -4.17
N GLU A 63 -16.20 -2.44 -3.41
CA GLU A 63 -16.94 -2.74 -2.18
C GLU A 63 -16.79 -1.61 -1.16
N ALA A 64 -15.56 -1.14 -0.92
CA ALA A 64 -15.30 -0.03 0.00
C ALA A 64 -16.04 1.25 -0.42
N LYS A 65 -15.99 1.62 -1.72
CA LYS A 65 -16.74 2.77 -2.26
C LYS A 65 -18.26 2.60 -2.07
N SER A 66 -18.79 1.40 -2.30
CA SER A 66 -20.23 1.11 -2.13
C SER A 66 -20.69 1.27 -0.67
N ARG A 67 -19.77 1.09 0.29
CA ARG A 67 -19.96 1.32 1.74
C ARG A 67 -19.75 2.78 2.15
N GLY A 68 -19.55 3.70 1.19
CA GLY A 68 -19.36 5.12 1.44
C GLY A 68 -17.93 5.52 1.82
N MET A 69 -16.96 4.62 1.69
CA MET A 69 -15.56 4.91 1.99
C MET A 69 -14.87 5.63 0.83
N THR A 70 -13.92 6.50 1.16
CA THR A 70 -13.07 7.15 0.16
C THR A 70 -11.87 6.27 -0.15
N VAL A 71 -11.76 5.80 -1.39
CA VAL A 71 -10.57 5.07 -1.87
C VAL A 71 -9.64 6.04 -2.58
N LEU A 72 -8.41 6.16 -2.08
CA LEU A 72 -7.35 6.97 -2.69
C LEU A 72 -6.35 6.05 -3.40
N SER A 73 -6.08 6.33 -4.67
CA SER A 73 -5.05 5.63 -5.45
C SER A 73 -4.16 6.64 -6.16
N THR A 74 -2.86 6.38 -6.14
CA THR A 74 -1.84 7.21 -6.78
C THR A 74 -0.71 6.32 -7.29
N GLN A 75 -0.02 6.75 -8.34
CA GLN A 75 1.13 6.02 -8.86
C GLN A 75 2.29 6.12 -7.86
N GLY A 76 2.65 4.98 -7.27
CA GLY A 76 3.79 4.85 -6.37
C GLY A 76 5.09 4.55 -7.10
N LEU A 77 6.16 4.44 -6.33
CA LEU A 77 7.49 4.01 -6.79
C LEU A 77 7.77 2.53 -6.47
N SER A 78 6.75 1.77 -6.06
CA SER A 78 6.86 0.37 -5.67
C SER A 78 6.99 -0.56 -6.88
N TRP A 79 7.81 -1.61 -6.74
CA TRP A 79 8.04 -2.61 -7.79
C TRP A 79 7.64 -3.98 -7.26
N THR A 80 6.79 -4.69 -7.99
CA THR A 80 6.54 -6.11 -7.76
C THR A 80 7.56 -6.91 -8.56
N VAL A 81 8.36 -7.75 -7.88
CA VAL A 81 9.47 -8.47 -8.50
C VAL A 81 9.45 -9.95 -8.14
N ILE A 82 9.85 -10.79 -9.09
CA ILE A 82 10.17 -12.18 -8.83
C ILE A 82 11.65 -12.25 -8.46
N LEU A 83 11.93 -12.50 -7.18
CA LEU A 83 13.30 -12.64 -6.69
C LEU A 83 13.82 -14.05 -6.99
N LEU A 84 14.96 -14.12 -7.69
CA LEU A 84 15.63 -15.38 -8.01
C LEU A 84 16.89 -15.55 -7.16
N GLN A 85 17.05 -16.73 -6.56
CA GLN A 85 18.22 -17.03 -5.74
C GLN A 85 19.43 -17.38 -6.62
N THR A 86 20.31 -16.40 -6.87
CA THR A 86 21.43 -16.56 -7.81
C THR A 86 22.57 -17.46 -7.32
N LYS A 87 22.54 -17.89 -6.05
CA LYS A 87 23.49 -18.87 -5.49
C LYS A 87 23.00 -20.32 -5.60
N ASP A 88 21.74 -20.54 -5.94
CA ASP A 88 21.25 -21.88 -6.20
C ASP A 88 21.97 -22.49 -7.43
N PRO A 89 22.37 -23.77 -7.40
CA PRO A 89 23.13 -24.37 -8.52
C PRO A 89 22.46 -24.23 -9.88
N LEU A 90 21.13 -24.34 -9.97
CA LEU A 90 20.40 -24.19 -11.23
C LEU A 90 20.24 -22.72 -11.60
N LEU A 91 19.78 -21.89 -10.65
CA LEU A 91 19.51 -20.48 -10.91
C LEU A 91 20.76 -19.60 -11.01
N SER A 92 21.95 -20.15 -10.68
CA SER A 92 23.24 -19.49 -10.93
C SER A 92 23.49 -19.27 -12.43
N ASN A 93 22.96 -20.13 -13.29
CA ASN A 93 23.05 -19.99 -14.74
C ASN A 93 22.13 -18.86 -15.23
N VAL A 94 22.73 -17.81 -15.79
CA VAL A 94 22.01 -16.65 -16.35
C VAL A 94 20.99 -17.06 -17.42
N LYS A 95 21.30 -18.07 -18.24
CA LYS A 95 20.40 -18.54 -19.30
C LYS A 95 19.11 -19.17 -18.77
N ILE A 96 19.16 -19.80 -17.61
CA ILE A 96 17.96 -20.30 -16.94
C ILE A 96 17.10 -19.14 -16.44
N ARG A 97 17.72 -18.08 -15.89
CA ARG A 97 16.98 -16.89 -15.44
C ARG A 97 16.38 -16.09 -16.60
N GLU A 98 17.09 -15.97 -17.71
CA GLU A 98 16.56 -15.38 -18.95
C GLU A 98 15.36 -16.19 -19.46
N ALA A 99 15.46 -17.53 -19.48
CA ALA A 99 14.35 -18.39 -19.89
C ALA A 99 13.11 -18.21 -18.97
N LEU A 100 13.30 -18.12 -17.65
CA LEU A 100 12.22 -17.83 -16.70
C LEU A 100 11.59 -16.46 -16.95
N ALA A 101 12.40 -15.43 -17.21
CA ALA A 101 11.91 -14.09 -17.52
C ALA A 101 11.08 -14.06 -18.81
N HIS A 102 11.49 -14.81 -19.84
CA HIS A 102 10.74 -14.94 -21.09
C HIS A 102 9.48 -15.80 -20.96
N ALA A 103 9.46 -16.75 -20.02
CA ALA A 103 8.29 -17.60 -19.79
C ALA A 103 7.17 -16.90 -18.99
N ALA A 104 7.49 -15.81 -18.28
CA ALA A 104 6.52 -15.05 -17.50
C ALA A 104 5.84 -13.95 -18.34
N ASP A 105 4.51 -14.00 -18.44
CA ASP A 105 3.73 -12.90 -19.00
C ASP A 105 3.49 -11.81 -17.94
N ILE A 106 4.40 -10.83 -17.91
CA ILE A 106 4.34 -9.73 -16.94
C ILE A 106 3.10 -8.87 -17.12
N ASN A 107 2.62 -8.69 -18.36
CA ASN A 107 1.43 -7.87 -18.61
C ASN A 107 0.17 -8.55 -18.08
N GLN A 108 0.05 -9.86 -18.29
CA GLN A 108 -1.06 -10.64 -17.76
C GLN A 108 -1.04 -10.67 -16.22
N ILE A 109 0.12 -10.85 -15.61
CA ILE A 109 0.29 -10.84 -14.15
C ILE A 109 -0.08 -9.47 -13.58
N ALA A 110 0.38 -8.39 -14.19
CA ALA A 110 0.05 -7.03 -13.77
C ALA A 110 -1.47 -6.83 -13.80
N ALA A 111 -2.10 -7.00 -14.97
CA ALA A 111 -3.53 -6.81 -15.14
C ALA A 111 -4.38 -7.63 -14.16
N ALA A 112 -3.98 -8.89 -13.89
CA ALA A 112 -4.69 -9.76 -12.95
C ALA A 112 -4.55 -9.32 -11.48
N SER A 113 -3.40 -8.76 -11.09
CA SER A 113 -3.14 -8.36 -9.70
C SER A 113 -3.59 -6.94 -9.38
N THR A 114 -3.58 -6.04 -10.37
CA THR A 114 -4.00 -4.63 -10.20
C THR A 114 -5.47 -4.39 -10.54
N SER A 115 -6.20 -5.40 -11.01
CA SER A 115 -7.56 -5.28 -11.53
C SER A 115 -7.67 -4.32 -12.73
N GLY A 116 -6.63 -4.30 -13.59
CA GLY A 116 -6.51 -3.44 -14.77
C GLY A 116 -5.34 -2.48 -14.66
#